data_AF-A0A2A8LJD7-F1
#
_entry.id   AF-A0A2A8LJD7-F1
#
_cell.length_a   1.000
_cell.length_b   1.000
_cell.length_c   1.000
_cell.angle_alpha   90.00
_cell.angle_beta   90.00
_cell.angle_gamma   90.00
#
_symmetry.space_group_name_H-M   'P 1'
#
loop_
_entity.id
_entity.type
_entity.pdbx_description
1 polymer ?
#
loop_
_entity_poly.entity_id
_entity_poly.type
_entity_poly.pdbx_seq_one_letter_code
_entity_poly.pdbx_strand_id
1 'polypeptide(L)' 'MRRVTQIVICIAAVLLITLAMINGETWKDKIVISLAVLIFTGFSLVWNSFVINLMEKINKKRENK' A
#
# COMPACT_ATOMS: atom_id res chain seq x y z
N MET A 1 -10.50 9.43 -7.14
CA MET A 1 -9.58 9.68 -6.00
C MET A 1 -10.05 9.05 -4.69
N ARG A 2 -11.23 9.40 -4.12
CA ARG A 2 -11.69 8.86 -2.80
C ARG A 2 -11.59 7.33 -2.63
N ARG A 3 -11.98 6.54 -3.64
CA ARG A 3 -11.92 5.08 -3.56
C ARG A 3 -10.50 4.53 -3.46
N VAL A 4 -9.54 5.15 -4.15
CA VAL A 4 -8.13 4.71 -4.15
C VAL A 4 -7.51 5.00 -2.78
N THR A 5 -7.79 6.17 -2.21
CA THR A 5 -7.34 6.54 -0.87
C THR A 5 -7.91 5.60 0.20
N GLN A 6 -9.19 5.22 0.10
CA GLN A 6 -9.78 4.22 0.98
C GLN A 6 -9.11 2.85 0.86
N ILE A 7 -8.79 2.40 -0.35
CA ILE A 7 -8.11 1.12 -0.58
C ILE A 7 -6.73 1.13 0.09
N VAL A 8 -5.97 2.22 -0.07
CA VAL A 8 -4.65 2.36 0.56
C VAL A 8 -4.74 2.36 2.09
N ILE A 9 -5.70 3.08 2.66
CA ILE A 9 -5.91 3.12 4.11
C ILE A 9 -6.34 1.75 4.65
N CYS A 10 -7.21 1.03 3.95
CA CYS A 10 -7.62 -0.32 4.32
C CYS A 10 -6.44 -1.30 4.27
N ILE A 11 -5.61 -1.24 3.22
CA ILE A 11 -4.43 -2.10 3.10
C ILE A 11 -3.42 -1.80 4.22
N ALA A 12 -3.19 -0.52 4.52
CA ALA A 12 -2.30 -0.10 5.60
C ALA A 12 -2.81 -0.57 6.98
N ALA A 13 -4.11 -0.47 7.24
CA ALA A 13 -4.71 -0.93 8.49
C ALA A 13 -4.60 -2.45 8.68
N VAL A 14 -4.85 -3.23 7.62
CA VAL A 14 -4.71 -4.70 7.66
C VAL A 14 -3.26 -5.10 7.93
N LEU A 15 -2.29 -4.41 7.32
CA LEU A 15 -0.87 -4.63 7.58
C LEU A 15 -0.48 -4.39 9.04
N LEU A 16 -0.95 -3.29 9.64
CA LEU A 16 -0.69 -2.96 11.04
C LEU A 16 -1.28 -3.98 12.01
N ILE A 17 -2.50 -4.45 11.75
CA ILE A 17 -3.17 -5.48 12.56
C ILE A 17 -2.40 -6.82 12.47
N THR A 18 -1.96 -7.17 11.27
CA THR A 18 -1.20 -8.41 11.04
C THR A 18 0.15 -8.33 11.77
N LEU A 19 0.83 -7.18 11.70
CA LEU A 19 2.07 -6.92 12.46
C LEU A 19 1.88 -7.02 13.97
N ALA A 20 0.76 -6.49 14.50
CA ALA A 20 0.46 -6.51 15.92
C ALA A 20 0.18 -7.94 16.44
N MET A 21 -0.48 -8.77 15.63
CA MET A 21 -0.79 -10.17 15.97
C MET A 21 0.45 -11.08 15.93
N ILE A 22 1.43 -10.78 15.08
CA ILE A 22 2.64 -11.58 14.92
C ILE A 22 3.66 -11.39 16.08
N ASN A 23 3.44 -10.42 16.98
CA ASN A 23 4.33 -10.19 18.11
C ASN A 23 4.35 -11.34 19.16
N GLY A 24 3.62 -12.44 18.92
CA GLY A 24 3.71 -13.71 19.65
C GLY A 24 4.93 -14.55 19.21
N GLU A 25 6.05 -14.34 19.88
CA GLU A 25 7.20 -15.26 20.07
C GLU A 25 7.55 -16.30 18.98
N THR A 26 7.82 -15.88 17.74
CA THR A 26 8.81 -16.64 16.92
C THR A 26 9.77 -15.71 16.17
N TRP A 27 11.07 -15.98 16.28
CA TRP A 27 12.12 -15.21 15.61
C TRP A 27 12.05 -15.31 14.08
N LYS A 28 11.44 -16.39 13.57
CA LYS A 28 11.13 -16.58 12.14
C LYS A 28 10.10 -15.57 11.65
N ASP A 29 9.07 -15.30 12.44
CA ASP A 29 8.02 -14.34 12.08
C ASP A 29 8.57 -12.92 11.90
N LYS A 30 9.55 -12.51 12.71
CA LYS A 30 10.20 -11.20 12.57
C LYS A 30 10.90 -11.02 11.22
N ILE A 31 11.53 -12.07 10.70
CA ILE A 31 12.20 -12.03 9.39
C ILE A 31 11.17 -11.96 8.27
N VAL A 32 10.08 -12.73 8.38
CA VAL A 32 8.99 -12.73 7.39
C VAL A 32 8.27 -11.39 7.37
N ILE A 33 8.00 -10.78 8.54
CA ILE A 33 7.46 -9.42 8.63
C ILE A 33 8.42 -8.43 8.00
N SER A 34 9.71 -8.49 8.33
CA SER A 34 10.68 -7.54 7.80
C SER A 34 10.74 -7.60 6.28
N LEU A 35 10.72 -8.81 5.71
CA LEU A 35 10.64 -9.03 4.27
C LEU A 35 9.31 -8.51 3.68
N ALA A 36 8.19 -8.77 4.32
CA ALA A 36 6.88 -8.29 3.90
C ALA A 36 6.79 -6.75 3.90
N VAL A 37 7.36 -6.10 4.91
CA VAL A 37 7.46 -4.64 4.99
C VAL A 37 8.37 -4.08 3.89
N LEU A 38 9.47 -4.77 3.58
CA LEU A 38 10.39 -4.39 2.50
C LEU A 38 9.71 -4.47 1.12
N ILE A 39 9.01 -5.56 0.85
CA ILE A 39 8.22 -5.74 -0.38
C ILE A 39 7.09 -4.71 -0.45
N PHE A 40 6.41 -4.45 0.67
CA PHE A 40 5.35 -3.46 0.74
C PHE A 40 5.88 -2.04 0.48
N THR A 41 7.06 -1.71 1.00
CA THR A 41 7.73 -0.44 0.76
C THR A 41 8.05 -0.25 -0.73
N GLY A 42 8.61 -1.29 -1.37
CA GLY A 42 8.84 -1.30 -2.82
C GLY A 42 7.54 -1.16 -3.61
N PHE A 43 6.50 -1.89 -3.21
CA PHE A 43 5.18 -1.81 -3.84
C PHE A 43 4.56 -0.42 -3.69
N SER A 44 4.73 0.24 -2.54
CA SER A 44 4.22 1.58 -2.28
C SER A 44 4.86 2.64 -3.19
N LEU A 45 6.17 2.51 -3.47
CA LEU A 45 6.87 3.38 -4.42
C LEU A 45 6.33 3.22 -5.85
N VAL A 46 6.14 1.98 -6.30
CA VAL A 46 5.57 1.69 -7.62
C VAL A 46 4.12 2.17 -7.69
N TRP A 47 3.35 1.95 -6.62
CA TRP A 47 1.96 2.39 -6.51
C TRP A 47 1.84 3.91 -6.55
N ASN A 48 2.78 4.65 -5.95
CA ASN A 48 2.78 6.12 -6.00
C ASN A 48 2.92 6.63 -7.45
N SER A 49 3.86 6.09 -8.23
CA SER A 49 4.02 6.44 -9.64
C SER A 49 2.79 6.03 -10.47
N PHE A 50 2.25 4.83 -10.21
CA PHE A 50 1.05 4.34 -10.88
C PHE A 50 -0.18 5.22 -10.61
N VAL A 51 -0.37 5.66 -9.35
CA VAL A 51 -1.47 6.54 -8.96
C VAL A 51 -1.35 7.89 -9.63
N ILE A 52 -0.15 8.48 -9.69
CA ILE A 52 0.09 9.76 -10.38
C ILE A 52 -0.31 9.65 -11.86
N ASN A 53 0.21 8.62 -12.55
CA ASN A 53 -0.09 8.38 -13.96
C ASN A 53 -1.60 8.14 -14.21
N LEU A 54 -2.28 7.46 -13.29
CA LEU A 54 -3.72 7.21 -13.36
C LEU A 54 -4.55 8.47 -13.08
N MET A 55 -4.10 9.29 -12.13
CA MET A 55 -4.67 10.62 -11.85
C MET A 55 -4.54 11.55 -13.04
N GLU A 56 -3.37 11.59 -13.66
CA GLU A 56 -3.07 12.42 -14.83
C GLU A 56 -3.94 12.00 -16.02
N LYS A 57 -4.09 10.69 -16.28
CA LYS A 57 -5.04 10.16 -17.28
C LYS A 57 -6.49 10.54 -17.00
N ILE A 58 -6.92 10.52 -15.73
CA ILE A 58 -8.29 10.91 -15.35
C ILE A 58 -8.52 12.41 -15.51
N ASN A 59 -7.56 13.24 -15.09
CA ASN A 59 -7.64 14.70 -15.24
C ASN A 59 -7.67 15.11 -16.71
N LYS A 60 -6.81 14.49 -17.54
CA LYS A 60 -6.78 14.72 -18.98
C LYS A 60 -8.10 14.33 -19.67
N LYS A 61 -8.77 13.27 -19.19
CA LYS A 61 -10.14 12.92 -19.64
C LYS A 61 -11.22 13.90 -19.17
N ARG A 62 -10.98 14.67 -18.10
CA ARG A 62 -11.91 15.67 -17.56
C ARG A 62 -11.78 17.04 -18.23
N GLU A 63 -10.59 17.45 -18.63
CA GLU A 63 -10.38 18.70 -19.40
C GLU A 63 -10.89 18.59 -20.86
N ASN A 64 -10.91 17.37 -21.42
CA ASN A 64 -11.34 17.15 -22.81
C ASN A 64 -12.87 16.98 -22.96
N LYS A 65 -13.65 17.33 -21.93
CA LYS A 65 -15.12 17.28 -21.91
C LYS A 65 -15.66 18.64 -21.47
#